data_AF-A0A0N1IAF9-F1
#
_entry.id   AF-A0A0N1IAF9-F1
#
_cell.length_a   1.000
_cell.length_b   1.000
_cell.length_c   1.000
_cell.angle_alpha   90.00
_cell.angle_beta   90.00
_cell.angle_gamma   90.00
#
_symmetry.space_group_name_H-M   'P 1'
#
loop_
_entity.id
_entity.type
_entity.pdbx_description
1 polymer ?
#
loop_
_entity_poly.entity_id
_entity_poly.type
_entity_poly.pdbx_seq_one_letter_code
_entity_poly.pdbx_strand_id
1 'polypeptide(L)'
;MKAPAPAPVTGYYGFDVLASKLLAKTLHHQMASDGFLNKISGFATLAIHAGQDPEKWNSAAVVPPIVTSTTFKQPAPAEHTGFEYGRSGNPTRNTLEECLAALDKGKHALTFASGLGATTTIASLLSCGDHIVSCDDVYGGTNRLFR
;
A
#
# COMPACT_ATOMS: atom_id res chain seq x y z
N MET A 1 42.80 -33.43 14.41
CA MET A 1 43.19 -32.39 13.44
C MET A 1 42.31 -31.17 13.69
N LYS A 2 42.88 -30.04 14.11
CA LYS A 2 42.15 -28.87 14.60
C LYS A 2 41.93 -27.90 13.44
N ALA A 3 40.68 -27.60 13.09
CA ALA A 3 40.37 -26.64 12.04
C ALA A 3 40.85 -25.22 12.43
N PRO A 4 41.39 -24.41 11.51
CA PRO A 4 41.81 -23.05 11.81
C PRO A 4 40.60 -22.13 12.01
N ALA A 5 40.74 -21.16 12.91
CA ALA A 5 39.72 -20.15 13.21
C ALA A 5 39.53 -19.18 12.02
N PRO A 6 38.30 -18.66 11.78
CA PRO A 6 38.06 -17.69 10.73
C PRO A 6 38.66 -16.30 11.08
N ALA A 7 39.22 -15.63 10.08
CA ALA A 7 39.78 -14.30 10.19
C ALA A 7 38.68 -13.22 10.40
N PRO A 8 38.99 -12.10 11.09
CA PRO A 8 38.03 -11.03 11.30
C PRO A 8 37.75 -10.27 9.99
N VAL A 9 36.47 -10.15 9.63
CA VAL A 9 36.02 -9.34 8.49
C VAL A 9 35.92 -7.88 8.95
N THR A 10 37.01 -7.14 8.83
CA THR A 10 37.01 -5.67 9.00
C THR A 10 36.61 -5.03 7.67
N GLY A 11 35.46 -4.34 7.61
CA GLY A 11 35.12 -3.52 6.44
C GLY A 11 33.67 -3.08 6.28
N TYR A 12 33.08 -2.39 7.25
CA TYR A 12 31.85 -1.60 7.06
C TYR A 12 32.18 -0.11 7.17
N TYR A 13 32.63 0.55 6.08
CA TYR A 13 32.58 2.03 5.94
C TYR A 13 32.78 2.41 4.46
N GLY A 14 31.85 2.00 3.60
CA GLY A 14 31.98 2.25 2.15
C GLY A 14 30.68 2.47 1.39
N PHE A 15 29.54 2.60 2.05
CA PHE A 15 28.29 3.04 1.40
C PHE A 15 28.30 4.56 1.19
N ASP A 16 29.08 4.94 0.18
CA ASP A 16 28.81 5.93 -0.83
C ASP A 16 28.31 7.34 -0.39
N VAL A 17 29.28 8.17 0.02
CA VAL A 17 29.12 9.63 0.15
C VAL A 17 28.63 10.27 -1.17
N LEU A 18 28.86 9.64 -2.33
CA LEU A 18 28.39 10.14 -3.62
C LEU A 18 26.87 9.93 -3.78
N ALA A 19 26.34 8.78 -3.37
CA ALA A 19 24.90 8.51 -3.36
C ALA A 19 24.15 9.48 -2.43
N SER A 20 24.70 9.75 -1.24
CA SER A 20 24.15 10.75 -0.31
C SER A 20 24.17 12.18 -0.88
N LYS A 21 25.27 12.56 -1.54
CA LYS A 21 25.37 13.87 -2.23
C LYS A 21 24.43 13.98 -3.44
N LEU A 22 24.22 12.89 -4.20
CA LEU A 22 23.24 12.86 -5.29
C LEU A 22 21.82 13.00 -4.76
N LEU A 23 21.47 12.23 -3.73
CA LEU A 23 20.16 12.27 -3.07
C LEU A 23 19.87 13.68 -2.54
N ALA A 24 20.83 14.31 -1.84
CA ALA A 24 20.70 15.67 -1.33
C ALA A 24 20.50 16.70 -2.47
N LYS A 25 21.19 16.54 -3.61
CA LYS A 25 21.05 17.45 -4.76
C LYS A 25 19.71 17.31 -5.47
N THR A 26 19.15 16.09 -5.53
CA THR A 26 17.80 15.83 -6.06
C THR A 26 16.72 16.36 -5.11
N LEU A 27 16.92 16.21 -3.80
CA LEU A 27 16.00 16.71 -2.78
C LEU A 27 15.95 18.24 -2.72
N HIS A 28 17.07 18.95 -2.91
CA HIS A 28 17.10 20.42 -2.92
C HIS A 28 16.15 21.05 -3.95
N HIS A 29 15.87 20.38 -5.07
CA HIS A 29 14.88 20.86 -6.07
C HIS A 29 13.43 20.66 -5.63
N GLN A 30 13.20 19.86 -4.58
CA GLN A 30 11.88 19.49 -4.07
C GLN A 30 11.62 20.05 -2.68
N MET A 31 12.49 20.90 -2.14
CA MET A 31 12.33 21.50 -0.81
C MET A 31 11.51 22.80 -0.87
N ALA A 32 10.55 22.91 0.04
CA ALA A 32 9.84 24.14 0.32
C ALA A 32 10.73 25.12 1.10
N SER A 33 10.33 26.39 1.17
CA SER A 33 11.09 27.45 1.86
C SER A 33 11.28 27.21 3.36
N ASP A 34 10.50 26.32 3.96
CA ASP A 34 10.55 25.92 5.36
C ASP A 34 11.47 24.71 5.63
N GLY A 35 12.14 24.18 4.60
CA GLY A 35 13.07 23.06 4.72
C GLY A 35 12.44 21.67 4.64
N PHE A 36 11.12 21.57 4.46
CA PHE A 36 10.42 20.31 4.23
C PHE A 36 10.28 20.00 2.74
N LEU A 37 9.86 18.77 2.40
CA LEU A 37 9.48 18.45 1.03
C LEU A 37 8.25 19.27 0.60
N ASN A 38 8.21 19.65 -0.67
CA ASN A 38 7.06 20.29 -1.27
C ASN A 38 5.81 19.41 -1.12
N LYS A 39 4.69 20.05 -0.76
CA LYS A 39 3.40 19.37 -0.63
C LYS A 39 3.03 18.70 -1.96
N ILE A 40 2.43 17.53 -1.86
CA ILE A 40 1.90 16.82 -3.04
C ILE A 40 0.79 17.68 -3.66
N SER A 41 1.04 18.19 -4.87
CA SER A 41 0.07 18.98 -5.61
C SER A 41 -1.22 18.19 -5.82
N GLY A 42 -2.36 18.83 -5.57
CA GLY A 42 -3.68 18.22 -5.74
C GLY A 42 -4.09 17.20 -4.66
N PHE A 43 -3.29 16.96 -3.62
CA PHE A 43 -3.61 15.96 -2.57
C PHE A 43 -5.01 16.15 -1.97
N ALA A 44 -5.36 17.38 -1.58
CA ALA A 44 -6.68 17.66 -1.00
C ALA A 44 -7.83 17.45 -2.00
N THR A 45 -7.62 17.82 -3.27
CA THR A 45 -8.60 17.59 -4.34
C THR A 45 -8.79 16.09 -4.58
N LEU A 46 -7.69 15.31 -4.62
CA LEU A 46 -7.74 13.86 -4.75
C LEU A 46 -8.47 13.22 -3.56
N ALA A 47 -8.17 13.65 -2.33
CA ALA A 47 -8.80 13.13 -1.13
C ALA A 47 -10.33 13.33 -1.12
N ILE A 48 -10.82 14.37 -1.80
CA ILE A 48 -12.25 14.70 -1.89
C ILE A 48 -12.91 14.04 -3.11
N HIS A 49 -12.24 13.95 -4.26
CA HIS A 49 -12.89 13.59 -5.53
C HIS A 49 -12.48 12.23 -6.10
N ALA A 50 -11.31 11.69 -5.75
CA ALA A 50 -10.87 10.43 -6.32
C ALA A 50 -11.82 9.29 -5.92
N GLY A 51 -12.31 8.56 -6.92
CA GLY A 51 -13.29 7.50 -6.76
C GLY A 51 -14.74 7.96 -6.52
N GLN A 52 -14.99 9.24 -6.25
CA GLN A 52 -16.30 9.78 -5.82
C GLN A 52 -17.20 10.27 -6.97
N ASP A 53 -16.93 9.90 -8.23
CA ASP A 53 -17.69 10.37 -9.40
C ASP A 53 -19.20 10.04 -9.27
N PRO A 54 -20.10 11.04 -9.22
CA PRO A 54 -21.53 10.82 -9.09
C PRO A 54 -22.14 9.98 -10.22
N GLU A 55 -21.53 9.99 -11.42
CA GLU A 55 -22.01 9.24 -12.59
C GLU A 55 -21.87 7.72 -12.43
N LYS A 56 -21.14 7.25 -11.41
CA LYS A 56 -21.10 5.82 -11.03
C LYS A 56 -22.44 5.31 -10.48
N TRP A 57 -23.35 6.21 -10.10
CA TRP A 57 -24.58 5.87 -9.40
C TRP A 57 -25.80 6.36 -10.18
N ASN A 58 -26.79 5.49 -10.39
CA ASN A 58 -28.05 5.87 -11.05
C ASN A 58 -28.78 7.03 -10.34
N SER A 59 -28.49 7.28 -9.06
CA SER A 59 -29.06 8.38 -8.28
C SER A 59 -28.30 9.71 -8.42
N ALA A 60 -27.15 9.73 -9.10
CA ALA A 60 -26.21 10.86 -9.13
C ALA A 60 -25.83 11.37 -7.73
N ALA A 61 -25.74 10.46 -6.74
CA ALA A 61 -25.40 10.83 -5.38
C ALA A 61 -23.96 11.37 -5.31
N VAL A 62 -23.80 12.57 -4.75
CA VAL A 62 -22.49 13.25 -4.60
C VAL A 62 -21.57 12.51 -3.61
N VAL A 63 -22.15 11.86 -2.60
CA VAL A 63 -21.43 10.97 -1.69
C VAL A 63 -21.79 9.53 -2.06
N PRO A 64 -20.81 8.64 -2.28
CA PRO A 64 -21.07 7.24 -2.57
C PRO A 64 -21.97 6.57 -1.53
N PRO A 65 -22.97 5.78 -1.95
CA PRO A 65 -23.82 5.06 -1.02
C PRO A 65 -23.04 3.97 -0.29
N ILE A 66 -23.47 3.66 0.93
CA ILE A 66 -22.97 2.50 1.67
C ILE A 66 -23.71 1.25 1.19
N VAL A 67 -23.03 0.41 0.41
CA VAL A 67 -23.59 -0.84 -0.13
C VAL A 67 -23.28 -1.99 0.82
N THR A 68 -24.28 -2.41 1.60
CA THR A 68 -24.18 -3.51 2.58
C THR A 68 -24.57 -4.88 2.01
N SER A 69 -25.00 -4.94 0.74
CA SER A 69 -25.34 -6.21 0.10
C SER A 69 -24.14 -7.15 0.02
N THR A 70 -24.36 -8.42 0.33
CA THR A 70 -23.33 -9.47 0.25
C THR A 70 -23.25 -10.10 -1.12
N THR A 71 -24.33 -10.09 -1.91
CA THR A 71 -24.41 -10.67 -3.25
C THR A 71 -25.14 -9.72 -4.22
N PHE A 72 -24.92 -9.91 -5.52
CA PHE A 72 -25.47 -9.07 -6.58
C PHE A 72 -26.14 -9.93 -7.65
N LYS A 73 -27.28 -9.45 -8.16
CA LYS A 73 -28.05 -10.15 -9.19
C LYS A 73 -27.19 -10.35 -10.45
N GLN A 74 -27.05 -11.61 -10.88
CA GLN A 74 -26.43 -11.96 -12.16
C GLN A 74 -27.51 -12.19 -13.23
N PRO A 75 -27.25 -11.88 -14.52
CA PRO A 75 -28.18 -12.19 -15.61
C PRO A 75 -28.37 -13.69 -15.82
N ALA A 76 -27.27 -14.46 -15.77
CA ALA A 76 -27.23 -15.91 -15.90
C ALA A 76 -25.99 -16.47 -15.17
N PRO A 77 -25.89 -17.79 -14.95
CA PRO A 77 -24.68 -18.40 -14.40
C PRO A 77 -23.44 -18.08 -15.25
N ALA A 78 -22.35 -17.68 -14.58
CA ALA A 78 -21.08 -17.29 -15.20
C ALA A 78 -21.12 -16.06 -16.14
N GLU A 79 -22.19 -15.26 -16.10
CA GLU A 79 -22.23 -13.95 -16.77
C GLU A 79 -21.97 -12.81 -15.78
N HIS A 80 -20.80 -12.18 -15.90
CA HIS A 80 -20.35 -11.15 -14.97
C HIS A 80 -20.83 -9.75 -15.35
N THR A 81 -21.39 -9.01 -14.38
CA THR A 81 -21.79 -7.60 -14.54
C THR A 81 -21.05 -6.64 -13.60
N GLY A 82 -19.86 -7.02 -13.15
CA GLY A 82 -19.00 -6.22 -12.28
C GLY A 82 -18.85 -6.82 -10.87
N PHE A 83 -19.93 -6.81 -10.08
CA PHE A 83 -19.91 -7.38 -8.72
C PHE A 83 -20.72 -8.67 -8.64
N GLU A 84 -20.23 -9.62 -7.85
CA GLU A 84 -20.91 -10.89 -7.58
C GLU A 84 -21.07 -11.13 -6.08
N TYR A 85 -19.97 -11.03 -5.34
CA TYR A 85 -19.92 -11.27 -3.91
C TYR A 85 -19.09 -10.19 -3.20
N GLY A 86 -19.66 -9.60 -2.14
CA GLY A 86 -19.12 -8.44 -1.44
C GLY A 86 -17.69 -8.60 -0.90
N ARG A 87 -17.30 -9.83 -0.56
CA ARG A 87 -15.91 -10.13 -0.16
C ARG A 87 -14.93 -9.95 -1.33
N SER A 88 -15.31 -10.41 -2.53
CA SER A 88 -14.47 -10.31 -3.74
C SER A 88 -14.41 -8.87 -4.25
N GLY A 89 -15.53 -8.16 -4.24
CA GLY A 89 -15.64 -6.75 -4.64
C GLY A 89 -16.90 -6.12 -4.07
N ASN A 90 -16.81 -4.84 -3.66
CA ASN A 90 -17.95 -4.08 -3.16
C ASN A 90 -17.84 -2.62 -3.63
N PRO A 91 -18.92 -2.00 -4.16
CA PRO A 91 -18.85 -0.63 -4.68
C PRO A 91 -18.29 0.40 -3.71
N THR A 92 -18.68 0.33 -2.44
CA THR A 92 -18.20 1.23 -1.37
C THR A 92 -16.70 1.05 -1.14
N ARG A 93 -16.26 -0.20 -1.06
CA ARG A 93 -14.84 -0.54 -0.82
C ARG A 93 -13.96 -0.16 -2.00
N ASN A 94 -14.40 -0.45 -3.23
CA ASN A 94 -13.67 -0.09 -4.44
C ASN A 94 -13.50 1.43 -4.56
N THR A 95 -14.51 2.21 -4.16
CA THR A 95 -14.41 3.68 -4.13
C THR A 95 -13.31 4.16 -3.17
N LEU A 96 -13.19 3.55 -1.98
CA LEU A 96 -12.10 3.82 -1.05
C LEU A 96 -10.73 3.40 -1.63
N GLU A 97 -10.65 2.22 -2.25
CA GLU A 97 -9.43 1.69 -2.86
C GLU A 97 -8.93 2.59 -4.01
N GLU A 98 -9.83 3.10 -4.86
CA GLU A 98 -9.48 4.08 -5.90
C GLU A 98 -8.93 5.39 -5.31
N CYS A 99 -9.54 5.89 -4.23
CA CYS A 99 -9.07 7.10 -3.55
C CYS A 99 -7.68 6.90 -2.94
N LEU A 100 -7.47 5.82 -2.20
CA LEU A 100 -6.17 5.49 -1.59
C LEU A 100 -5.08 5.31 -2.65
N ALA A 101 -5.38 4.61 -3.75
CA ALA A 101 -4.44 4.46 -4.85
C ALA A 101 -4.03 5.82 -5.42
N ALA A 102 -4.96 6.74 -5.63
CA ALA A 102 -4.66 8.08 -6.13
C ALA A 102 -3.80 8.90 -5.14
N LEU A 103 -4.08 8.80 -3.84
CA LEU A 103 -3.32 9.52 -2.79
C LEU A 103 -1.88 9.03 -2.68
N ASP A 104 -1.66 7.72 -2.74
CA ASP A 104 -0.32 7.11 -2.69
C ASP A 104 0.39 7.08 -4.06
N LYS A 105 -0.24 7.63 -5.11
CA LYS A 105 0.23 7.56 -6.50
C LYS A 105 0.46 6.11 -6.97
N GLY A 106 -0.28 5.18 -6.40
CA GLY A 106 -0.31 3.78 -6.80
C GLY A 106 -1.27 3.54 -7.97
N LYS A 107 -1.09 2.42 -8.68
CA LYS A 107 -2.07 1.95 -9.68
C LYS A 107 -3.29 1.30 -9.02
N HIS A 108 -3.09 0.71 -7.84
CA HIS A 108 -4.07 -0.06 -7.10
C HIS A 108 -3.85 0.15 -5.60
N ALA A 109 -4.93 0.02 -4.83
CA ALA A 109 -4.89 -0.19 -3.39
C ALA A 109 -5.83 -1.33 -3.03
N LEU A 110 -5.56 -2.02 -1.93
CA LEU A 110 -6.42 -3.07 -1.39
C LEU A 110 -6.69 -2.76 0.09
N THR A 111 -7.93 -2.91 0.51
CA THR A 111 -8.34 -2.65 1.89
C THR A 111 -8.58 -3.95 2.64
N PHE A 112 -8.17 -3.97 3.90
CA PHE A 112 -8.24 -5.13 4.78
C PHE A 112 -8.93 -4.76 6.10
N ALA A 113 -9.40 -5.78 6.82
CA ALA A 113 -10.06 -5.59 8.11
C ALA A 113 -9.16 -4.95 9.19
N SER A 114 -7.83 -5.05 9.03
CA SER A 114 -6.85 -4.42 9.92
C SER A 114 -5.48 -4.32 9.24
N GLY A 115 -4.57 -3.54 9.83
CA GLY A 115 -3.16 -3.50 9.41
C GLY A 115 -2.49 -4.87 9.48
N LEU A 116 -2.79 -5.69 10.50
CA LEU A 116 -2.29 -7.07 10.57
C LEU A 116 -2.89 -7.95 9.48
N GLY A 117 -4.16 -7.75 9.11
CA GLY A 117 -4.77 -8.46 7.97
C GLY A 117 -4.05 -8.16 6.65
N ALA A 118 -3.64 -6.90 6.45
CA ALA A 118 -2.81 -6.52 5.31
C ALA A 118 -1.43 -7.19 5.36
N THR A 119 -0.72 -7.11 6.50
CA THR A 119 0.60 -7.74 6.67
C THR A 119 0.56 -9.25 6.46
N THR A 120 -0.44 -9.94 7.02
CA THR A 120 -0.62 -11.38 6.82
C THR A 120 -0.88 -11.72 5.35
N THR A 121 -1.69 -10.91 4.66
CA THR A 121 -1.94 -11.13 3.21
C THR A 121 -0.66 -10.95 2.39
N ILE A 122 0.13 -9.91 2.68
CA ILE A 122 1.43 -9.70 2.03
C ILE A 122 2.37 -10.88 2.32
N ALA A 123 2.44 -11.34 3.57
CA ALA A 123 3.26 -12.49 3.92
C ALA A 123 2.81 -13.78 3.20
N SER A 124 1.51 -13.92 2.91
CA SER A 124 0.98 -15.08 2.19
C SER A 124 1.37 -15.13 0.69
N LEU A 125 2.01 -14.08 0.17
CA LEU A 125 2.62 -14.10 -1.16
C LEU A 125 3.93 -14.91 -1.22
N LEU A 126 4.54 -15.19 -0.06
CA LEU A 126 5.79 -15.94 0.05
C LEU A 126 5.55 -17.44 0.06
N SER A 127 6.58 -18.20 -0.30
CA SER A 127 6.61 -19.66 -0.25
C SER A 127 7.40 -20.18 0.94
N CYS A 128 7.20 -21.46 1.28
CA CYS A 128 7.99 -22.12 2.32
C CYS A 128 9.48 -22.09 1.94
N GLY A 129 10.32 -21.64 2.87
CA GLY A 129 11.76 -21.49 2.67
C GLY A 129 12.20 -20.07 2.29
N ASP A 130 11.26 -19.18 1.96
CA ASP A 130 11.57 -17.76 1.72
C ASP A 130 12.00 -17.06 3.03
N HIS A 131 12.76 -15.98 2.88
CA HIS A 131 13.33 -15.22 3.99
C HIS A 131 12.77 -13.80 4.04
N ILE A 132 12.29 -13.38 5.22
CA ILE A 132 11.79 -12.01 5.47
C ILE A 132 12.86 -11.22 6.23
N VAL A 133 13.22 -10.04 5.72
CA VAL A 133 13.98 -9.03 6.46
C VAL A 133 13.01 -7.99 7.01
N SER A 134 12.91 -7.87 8.33
CA SER A 134 12.11 -6.87 9.03
C SER A 134 13.01 -5.91 9.80
N CYS A 135 12.59 -4.65 9.92
CA CYS A 135 13.21 -3.70 10.86
C CYS A 135 13.15 -4.28 12.28
N ASP A 136 14.16 -3.97 13.09
CA ASP A 136 14.27 -4.45 14.47
C ASP A 136 13.30 -3.73 15.42
N ASP A 137 13.05 -2.45 15.17
CA ASP A 137 12.01 -1.65 15.82
C ASP A 137 10.76 -1.53 14.92
N VAL A 138 9.89 -2.52 15.00
CA VAL A 138 8.58 -2.54 14.31
C VAL A 138 7.45 -2.64 15.32
N TYR A 139 6.24 -2.28 14.88
CA TYR A 139 5.02 -2.51 15.65
C TYR A 139 4.97 -3.94 16.23
N GLY A 140 4.73 -4.07 17.53
CA GLY A 140 4.85 -5.34 18.25
C GLY A 140 3.95 -6.47 17.73
N GLY A 141 2.79 -6.13 17.13
CA GLY A 141 1.95 -7.12 16.46
C GLY A 141 2.61 -7.72 15.21
N THR A 142 3.35 -6.91 14.44
CA THR A 142 4.13 -7.36 13.28
C THR A 142 5.27 -8.26 13.73
N ASN A 143 6.01 -7.88 14.77
CA ASN A 143 7.08 -8.73 15.32
C ASN A 143 6.55 -10.08 15.81
N ARG A 144 5.36 -10.11 16.44
CA ARG A 144 4.70 -11.36 16.88
C ARG A 144 4.17 -12.21 15.72
N LEU A 145 3.83 -11.61 14.58
CA LEU A 145 3.36 -12.36 13.41
C LEU A 145 4.51 -13.15 12.76
N PHE A 146 5.73 -12.59 12.75
CA PHE A 146 6.89 -13.18 12.07
C PHE A 146 7.77 -14.09 12.94
N ARG A 147 7.46 -14.25 14.23
CA ARG A 147 8.23 -15.07 15.18
C ARG A 147 7.36 -16.15 15.80
#